data_AF-A0A662IWK6-F1
#
_entry.id   AF-A0A662IWK6-F1
#
_cell.length_a   1.000
_cell.length_b   1.000
_cell.length_c   1.000
_cell.angle_alpha   90.00
_cell.angle_beta   90.00
_cell.angle_gamma   90.00
#
_symmetry.space_group_name_H-M   'P 1'
#
loop_
_entity.id
_entity.type
_entity.pdbx_description
1 polymer ?
#
loop_
_entity_poly.entity_id
_entity_poly.type
_entity_poly.pdbx_seq_one_letter_code
_entity_poly.pdbx_strand_id
1 'polypeptide(L)'
;MSERYWQLSAKYLAEGKALFEKGGLQQASEKLWGAAAQAIKAVAEAKGWPHYKHRELVEAVSKLFKETKDVELLRLRDSAEALHSNFYEGFMSSEEVQLRIADVERLVEKLRKLIA
;
A
#
# COMPACT_ATOMS: atom_id res chain seq x y z
N MET A 1 -4.68 5.55 -17.94
CA MET A 1 -5.72 5.02 -17.03
C MET A 1 -5.19 4.74 -15.61
N SER A 2 -3.88 4.58 -15.40
CA SER A 2 -3.22 4.52 -14.08
C SER A 2 -3.48 5.74 -13.17
N GLU A 3 -3.74 6.91 -13.73
CA GLU A 3 -3.96 8.16 -12.97
C GLU A 3 -5.10 8.06 -11.93
N ARG A 4 -6.20 7.36 -12.26
CA ARG A 4 -7.31 7.13 -11.31
C ARG A 4 -6.84 6.38 -10.06
N TYR A 5 -5.98 5.38 -10.26
CA TYR A 5 -5.44 4.59 -9.16
C TYR A 5 -4.51 5.42 -8.27
N TRP A 6 -3.70 6.32 -8.85
CA TRP A 6 -2.88 7.24 -8.08
C TRP A 6 -3.69 8.23 -7.26
N GLN A 7 -4.72 8.83 -7.86
CA GLN A 7 -5.62 9.75 -7.17
C GLN A 7 -6.33 9.04 -6.00
N LEU A 8 -6.78 7.80 -6.21
CA LEU A 8 -7.42 7.03 -5.16
C LEU A 8 -6.43 6.60 -4.07
N SER A 9 -5.20 6.24 -4.43
CA SER A 9 -4.11 5.97 -3.49
C SER A 9 -3.85 7.19 -2.59
N ALA A 10 -3.69 8.37 -3.18
CA ALA A 10 -3.47 9.61 -2.44
C ALA A 10 -4.65 9.96 -1.52
N LYS A 11 -5.88 9.79 -2.01
CA LYS A 11 -7.10 9.98 -1.21
C LYS A 11 -7.13 9.04 0.00
N TYR A 12 -6.88 7.75 -0.21
CA TYR A 12 -6.90 6.77 0.87
C TYR A 12 -5.77 6.96 1.87
N LEU A 13 -4.60 7.40 1.42
CA LEU A 13 -3.50 7.75 2.32
C LEU A 13 -3.87 8.91 3.23
N ALA A 14 -4.47 9.97 2.68
CA ALA A 14 -4.94 11.12 3.46
C ALA A 14 -6.07 10.74 4.44
N GLU A 15 -7.05 9.94 4.00
CA GLU A 15 -8.13 9.45 4.85
C GLU A 15 -7.61 8.53 5.98
N GLY A 16 -6.66 7.64 5.67
CA GLY A 16 -6.04 6.74 6.64
C GLY A 16 -5.30 7.49 7.74
N LYS A 17 -4.50 8.51 7.37
CA LYS A 17 -3.85 9.39 8.34
C LYS A 17 -4.88 10.14 9.20
N ALA A 18 -5.94 10.68 8.61
CA ALA A 18 -6.98 11.39 9.35
C ALA A 18 -7.75 10.48 10.33
N LEU A 19 -7.91 9.19 10.00
CA LEU A 19 -8.48 8.20 10.92
C LEU A 19 -7.53 7.85 12.06
N PHE A 20 -6.24 7.73 11.76
CA PHE A 20 -5.20 7.49 12.75
C PHE A 20 -5.15 8.60 13.81
N GLU A 21 -5.16 9.87 13.39
CA GLU A 21 -5.19 11.03 14.30
C GLU A 21 -6.43 11.05 15.21
N LYS A 22 -7.52 10.38 14.82
CA LYS A 22 -8.75 10.24 15.61
C LYS A 22 -8.75 9.01 16.52
N GLY A 23 -7.65 8.25 16.56
CA GLY A 23 -7.53 6.99 17.31
C GLY A 23 -8.21 5.79 16.65
N GLY A 24 -8.69 5.92 15.40
CA GLY A 24 -9.36 4.85 14.66
C GLY A 24 -8.37 3.88 14.02
N LEU A 25 -7.60 3.14 14.83
CA LEU A 25 -6.44 2.35 14.36
C LEU A 25 -6.81 1.29 13.30
N GLN A 26 -7.89 0.54 13.51
CA GLN A 26 -8.34 -0.50 12.58
C GLN A 26 -8.79 0.11 11.24
N GLN A 27 -9.61 1.15 11.28
CA GLN A 27 -10.11 1.81 10.07
C GLN A 27 -8.99 2.56 9.34
N ALA A 28 -8.05 3.15 10.08
CA ALA A 28 -6.83 3.72 9.51
C ALA A 28 -6.04 2.64 8.77
N SER A 29 -5.85 1.47 9.39
CA SER A 29 -5.11 0.36 8.82
C SER A 29 -5.70 -0.12 7.49
N GLU A 30 -7.03 -0.29 7.42
CA GLU A 30 -7.71 -0.66 6.17
C GLU A 30 -7.52 0.40 5.07
N LYS A 31 -7.64 1.68 5.42
CA LYS A 31 -7.43 2.77 4.45
C LYS A 31 -5.99 2.84 3.95
N LEU A 32 -5.02 2.66 4.83
CA LEU A 32 -3.60 2.68 4.50
C LEU A 32 -3.21 1.48 3.62
N TRP A 33 -3.71 0.27 3.94
CA TRP A 33 -3.56 -0.89 3.04
C TRP A 33 -4.22 -0.60 1.68
N GLY A 34 -5.43 -0.04 1.69
CA GLY A 34 -6.11 0.40 0.47
C GLY A 34 -5.26 1.35 -0.37
N ALA A 35 -4.57 2.31 0.25
CA ALA A 35 -3.68 3.23 -0.44
C ALA A 35 -2.52 2.50 -1.15
N ALA A 36 -1.87 1.56 -0.46
CA ALA A 36 -0.83 0.72 -1.04
C ALA A 36 -1.37 -0.15 -2.19
N ALA A 37 -2.54 -0.77 -2.00
CA ALA A 37 -3.18 -1.59 -3.02
C ALA A 37 -3.49 -0.80 -4.30
N GLN A 38 -3.98 0.45 -4.19
CA GLN A 38 -4.22 1.29 -5.36
C GLN A 38 -2.92 1.70 -6.06
N ALA A 39 -1.85 2.01 -5.31
CA ALA A 39 -0.54 2.29 -5.91
C ALA A 39 0.01 1.09 -6.69
N ILE A 40 -0.11 -0.12 -6.14
CA ILE A 40 0.29 -1.35 -6.82
C ILE A 40 -0.55 -1.56 -8.09
N LYS A 41 -1.87 -1.34 -8.03
CA LYS A 41 -2.76 -1.39 -9.20
C LYS A 41 -2.34 -0.40 -10.28
N ALA A 42 -1.93 0.81 -9.90
CA ALA A 42 -1.48 1.82 -10.85
C ALA A 42 -0.25 1.37 -11.66
N VAL A 43 0.74 0.75 -10.99
CA VAL A 43 1.93 0.20 -11.64
C VAL A 43 1.60 -1.04 -12.45
N ALA A 44 0.78 -1.94 -11.92
CA ALA A 44 0.35 -3.14 -12.63
C ALA A 44 -0.42 -2.80 -13.93
N GLU A 45 -1.34 -1.83 -13.87
CA GLU A 45 -2.04 -1.28 -15.02
C GLU A 45 -1.07 -0.72 -16.06
N ALA A 46 -0.11 0.11 -15.64
CA ALA A 46 0.90 0.68 -16.54
C ALA A 46 1.77 -0.38 -17.22
N LYS A 47 1.96 -1.54 -16.59
CA LYS A 47 2.72 -2.69 -17.11
C LYS A 47 1.85 -3.74 -17.80
N GLY A 48 0.54 -3.54 -17.92
CA GLY A 48 -0.40 -4.48 -18.55
C GLY A 48 -0.58 -5.79 -17.76
N TRP A 49 -0.44 -5.75 -16.43
CA TRP A 49 -0.57 -6.93 -15.57
C TRP A 49 -1.97 -7.05 -14.95
N PRO A 50 -2.43 -8.28 -14.66
CA PRO A 50 -3.62 -8.50 -13.83
C PRO A 50 -3.49 -7.84 -12.45
N HIS A 51 -4.59 -7.26 -11.94
CA HIS A 51 -4.58 -6.47 -10.71
C HIS A 51 -5.95 -6.41 -9.99
N TYR A 52 -6.84 -7.36 -10.26
CA TYR A 52 -8.20 -7.41 -9.74
C TYR A 52 -8.32 -8.22 -8.45
N LYS A 53 -7.42 -9.19 -8.23
CA LYS A 53 -7.41 -10.07 -7.05
C LYS A 53 -6.28 -9.72 -6.11
N HIS A 54 -6.47 -9.98 -4.82
CA HIS A 54 -5.46 -9.75 -3.80
C HIS A 54 -4.11 -10.41 -4.15
N ARG A 55 -4.15 -11.69 -4.56
CA ARG A 55 -2.97 -12.44 -5.02
C ARG A 55 -2.20 -11.73 -6.14
N GLU A 56 -2.90 -11.07 -7.06
CA GLU A 56 -2.27 -10.41 -8.21
C GLU A 56 -1.47 -9.17 -7.79
N LEU A 57 -1.86 -8.52 -6.69
CA LEU A 57 -1.07 -7.42 -6.11
C LEU A 57 0.26 -7.92 -5.54
N VAL A 58 0.23 -9.06 -4.83
CA VAL A 58 1.44 -9.72 -4.31
C VAL A 58 2.36 -10.16 -5.45
N GLU A 59 1.78 -10.72 -6.50
CA GLU A 59 2.53 -11.12 -7.71
C GLU A 59 3.14 -9.90 -8.43
N ALA A 60 2.41 -8.78 -8.51
CA ALA A 60 2.93 -7.55 -9.12
C ALA A 60 4.17 -7.05 -8.38
N VAL A 61 4.14 -6.95 -7.05
CA VAL A 61 5.32 -6.54 -6.26
C VAL A 61 6.46 -7.54 -6.40
N SER A 62 6.16 -8.84 -6.46
CA SER A 62 7.18 -9.89 -6.71
C SER A 62 7.86 -9.73 -8.06
N LYS A 63 7.12 -9.34 -9.11
CA LYS A 63 7.69 -9.03 -10.43
C LYS A 63 8.56 -7.77 -10.37
N LEU A 64 8.10 -6.69 -9.72
CA LEU A 64 8.88 -5.47 -9.54
C LEU A 64 10.19 -5.73 -8.79
N PHE A 65 10.18 -6.57 -7.77
CA PHE A 65 11.41 -7.02 -7.11
C PHE A 65 12.35 -7.76 -8.07
N LYS A 66 11.84 -8.66 -8.92
CA LYS A 66 12.68 -9.36 -9.90
C LYS A 66 13.33 -8.41 -10.91
N GLU A 67 12.62 -7.36 -11.31
CA GLU A 67 13.10 -6.32 -12.23
C GLU A 67 14.12 -5.39 -11.59
N THR A 68 13.85 -4.89 -10.38
CA THR A 68 14.63 -3.83 -9.73
C THR A 68 15.70 -4.33 -8.77
N LYS A 69 15.57 -5.57 -8.30
CA LYS A 69 16.29 -6.14 -7.14
C LYS A 69 16.11 -5.36 -5.84
N ASP A 70 15.12 -4.46 -5.78
CA ASP A 70 14.83 -3.68 -4.58
C ASP A 70 14.07 -4.52 -3.54
N VAL A 71 14.80 -5.10 -2.59
CA VAL A 71 14.26 -5.89 -1.49
C VAL A 71 13.28 -5.09 -0.63
N GLU A 72 13.42 -3.77 -0.60
CA GLU A 72 12.56 -2.89 0.18
C GLU A 72 11.11 -2.94 -0.30
N LEU A 73 10.86 -3.16 -1.60
CA LEU A 73 9.51 -3.33 -2.13
C LEU A 73 8.78 -4.51 -1.47
N LEU A 74 9.47 -5.62 -1.23
CA LEU A 74 8.88 -6.79 -0.58
C LEU A 74 8.52 -6.48 0.87
N ARG A 75 9.46 -5.87 1.61
CA ARG A 75 9.31 -5.52 3.03
C ARG A 75 8.19 -4.50 3.24
N LEU A 76 8.14 -3.46 2.42
CA LEU A 76 7.10 -2.43 2.52
C LEU A 76 5.72 -2.98 2.16
N ARG A 77 5.63 -3.88 1.17
CA ARG A 77 4.37 -4.58 0.87
C ARG A 77 3.95 -5.51 2.01
N ASP A 78 4.87 -6.26 2.62
CA ASP A 78 4.55 -7.06 3.82
C ASP A 78 4.09 -6.15 4.97
N SER A 79 4.65 -4.94 5.03
CA SER A 79 4.24 -3.95 6.01
C SER A 79 2.80 -3.49 5.82
N ALA A 80 2.41 -3.22 4.56
CA ALA A 80 1.03 -2.90 4.21
C ALA A 80 0.08 -4.08 4.45
N GLU A 81 0.50 -5.33 4.18
CA GLU A 81 -0.33 -6.52 4.44
C GLU A 81 -0.61 -6.71 5.94
N ALA A 82 0.34 -6.38 6.81
CA ALA A 82 0.12 -6.41 8.25
C ALA A 82 -0.98 -5.43 8.69
N LEU A 83 -1.13 -4.27 8.04
CA LEU A 83 -2.24 -3.34 8.30
C LEU A 83 -3.58 -3.96 7.92
N HIS A 84 -3.64 -4.69 6.81
CA HIS A 84 -4.85 -5.38 6.40
C HIS A 84 -5.26 -6.45 7.43
N SER A 85 -4.31 -7.22 7.95
CA SER A 85 -4.58 -8.13 9.09
C SER A 85 -5.03 -7.37 10.33
N ASN A 86 -4.40 -6.23 10.65
CA ASN A 86 -4.77 -5.42 11.82
C ASN A 86 -6.19 -4.87 11.75
N PHE A 87 -6.72 -4.60 10.55
CA PHE A 87 -8.12 -4.19 10.40
C PHE A 87 -9.10 -5.23 10.97
N TYR A 88 -8.84 -6.51 10.77
CA TYR A 88 -9.69 -7.61 11.25
C TYR A 88 -9.41 -7.96 12.72
N GLU A 89 -8.13 -7.96 13.10
CA GLU A 89 -7.69 -8.57 14.36
C GLU A 89 -7.41 -7.53 15.46
N GLY A 90 -7.14 -6.26 15.11
CA GLY A 90 -6.91 -5.18 16.07
C GLY A 90 -5.70 -5.37 17.00
N PHE A 91 -4.65 -6.02 16.53
CA PHE A 91 -3.49 -6.38 17.36
C PHE A 91 -2.41 -5.29 17.48
N MET A 92 -2.40 -4.27 16.61
CA MET A 92 -1.34 -3.25 16.58
C MET A 92 -1.61 -2.10 17.54
N SER A 93 -0.54 -1.61 18.18
CA SER A 93 -0.53 -0.34 18.91
C SER A 93 -0.57 0.87 17.98
N SER A 94 -0.78 2.06 18.55
CA SER A 94 -0.73 3.32 17.80
C SER A 94 0.66 3.55 17.17
N GLU A 95 1.72 3.28 17.91
CA GLU A 95 3.12 3.40 17.48
C GLU A 95 3.41 2.46 16.31
N GLU A 96 2.90 1.22 16.36
CA GLU A 96 3.07 0.24 15.29
C GLU A 96 2.34 0.68 14.01
N VAL A 97 1.11 1.20 14.13
CA VAL A 97 0.37 1.77 12.98
C VAL A 97 1.09 3.00 12.42
N GLN A 98 1.65 3.86 13.27
CA GLN A 98 2.42 5.03 12.82
C GLN A 98 3.64 4.65 11.99
N LEU A 99 4.37 3.61 12.39
CA LEU A 99 5.49 3.08 11.60
C LEU A 99 5.01 2.60 10.22
N ARG A 100 3.84 1.92 10.18
CA ARG A 100 3.32 1.39 8.91
C ARG A 100 2.77 2.48 8.00
N ILE A 101 2.29 3.62 8.55
CA ILE A 101 1.99 4.81 7.75
C ILE A 101 3.22 5.23 6.95
N ALA A 102 4.37 5.38 7.61
CA ALA A 102 5.61 5.77 6.94
C ALA A 102 6.05 4.75 5.87
N ASP A 103 5.87 3.46 6.14
CA ASP A 103 6.16 2.40 5.17
C ASP A 103 5.25 2.48 3.93
N VAL A 104 3.95 2.72 4.11
CA VAL A 104 3.00 2.89 2.99
C VAL A 104 3.37 4.11 2.15
N GLU A 105 3.75 5.23 2.77
CA GLU A 105 4.21 6.42 2.04
C GLU A 105 5.46 6.12 1.20
N ARG A 106 6.43 5.43 1.80
CA ARG A 106 7.66 5.05 1.12
C ARG A 106 7.40 4.07 -0.03
N LEU A 107 6.45 3.14 0.14
CA LEU A 107 6.03 2.22 -0.91
C LEU A 107 5.42 2.99 -2.09
N VAL A 108 4.48 3.90 -1.81
CA VAL A 108 3.81 4.72 -2.82
C VAL A 108 4.83 5.55 -3.60
N GLU A 109 5.79 6.19 -2.91
CA GLU A 109 6.84 6.97 -3.55
C GLU A 109 7.70 6.13 -4.50
N LYS A 110 8.15 4.95 -4.04
CA LYS A 110 8.94 4.04 -4.89
C LYS A 110 8.17 3.57 -6.10
N LEU A 111 6.93 3.12 -5.91
CA LEU A 111 6.09 2.65 -7.00
C LEU A 111 5.85 3.75 -8.04
N ARG A 112 5.68 4.99 -7.61
CA ARG A 112 5.52 6.13 -8.50
C ARG A 112 6.76 6.39 -9.36
N LYS A 113 7.96 6.19 -8.81
CA LYS A 113 9.25 6.33 -9.54
C LYS A 113 9.48 5.24 -10.60
N LEU A 114 8.77 4.11 -10.55
CA LEU A 114 8.93 3.01 -11.52
C LEU A 114 8.16 3.19 -12.82
N ILE A 115 7.32 4.22 -12.90
CA ILE A 115 6.46 4.52 -14.04
C ILE A 115 6.50 6.00 -14.45
N ALA A 116 7.35 6.78 -13.78
CA ALA A 116 7.63 8.18 -14.12
C ALA A 116 8.73 8.27 -15.18
#